data_AF-A0A4Z0BUM7-F1
#
_entry.id   AF-A0A4Z0BUM7-F1
#
_cell.length_a   1.000
_cell.length_b   1.000
_cell.length_c   1.000
_cell.angle_alpha   90.00
_cell.angle_beta   90.00
_cell.angle_gamma   90.00
#
_symmetry.space_group_name_H-M   'P 1'
#
loop_
_entity.id
_entity.type
_entity.pdbx_description
1 polymer ?
#
loop_
_entity_poly.entity_id
_entity_poly.type
_entity_poly.pdbx_seq_one_letter_code
_entity_poly.pdbx_strand_id
1 'polypeptide(L)'
;MLQKVVRSTIIDAPIERVWAVLRDFNSHDRWHDVVDKSRIEGAESSSQVGCVRNFTLNDGNHIREQLLALSDSEYKSTYCIVQATVPLQRYVATVTLKPVTDGNRTFWHWESSFATPPGRESELRDMVATEVYEAGFENLRRHLRADGDSRVVRPGAAGGPAASRNLPSRLVRASRAGGPEVLEIARGEVPPPGPGEVRIQQRAVGVNFIDVYLRRGWLPGLMPLPGTPGMEAAGVVVDVGAGVQAFSVGDRVAYMSSYPGSYCSVRNVPAQHVVRLPASVDEEVAAALLLKGVTADYLLRDLGRVGPGTRLLVHAAAGGVGLLLCAWSRRLGATVLGTVSSEAKARTAREHGCQQVIVTRDYRFADAVRRECGGADLIIDGLGEAAREENLAALAPCGHWVSLGQASGPLQPIDPEALVRKSATFSRPVVFDYVARPGLLAERAQRVWDALEQRVLRPPLIERFPLDAAARAHERLESRASMGALVLIP
;
A
#
# COMPACT_ATOMS: atom_id res chain seq x y z
N MET A 1 -25.99 -22.63 -36.48
CA MET A 1 -24.86 -22.86 -35.54
C MET A 1 -24.35 -21.51 -35.06
N LEU A 2 -23.80 -21.43 -33.84
CA LEU A 2 -23.07 -20.21 -33.42
C LEU A 2 -21.76 -20.13 -34.18
N GLN A 3 -21.49 -18.99 -34.81
CA GLN A 3 -20.19 -18.63 -35.32
C GLN A 3 -19.29 -18.23 -34.16
N LYS A 4 -18.00 -18.53 -34.26
CA LYS A 4 -16.96 -18.09 -33.32
C LYS A 4 -15.84 -17.42 -34.10
N VAL A 5 -15.40 -16.27 -33.61
CA VAL A 5 -14.27 -15.54 -34.17
C VAL A 5 -13.28 -15.27 -33.05
N VAL A 6 -12.01 -15.55 -33.29
CA VAL A 6 -10.92 -15.26 -32.35
C VAL A 6 -9.85 -14.51 -33.11
N ARG A 7 -9.35 -13.42 -32.53
CA ARG A 7 -8.23 -12.62 -33.02
C ARG A 7 -7.31 -12.26 -31.88
N SER A 8 -6.03 -12.11 -32.17
CA SER A 8 -5.07 -11.64 -31.19
C SER A 8 -3.94 -10.90 -31.84
N THR A 9 -3.32 -10.00 -31.10
CA THR A 9 -2.17 -9.26 -31.59
C THR A 9 -1.26 -8.80 -30.45
N ILE A 10 -0.07 -8.31 -30.81
CA ILE A 10 0.82 -7.61 -29.88
C ILE A 10 0.70 -6.11 -30.14
N ILE A 11 0.53 -5.35 -29.06
CA ILE A 11 0.56 -3.89 -29.05
C ILE A 11 1.85 -3.45 -28.36
N ASP A 12 2.60 -2.58 -29.03
CA ASP A 12 3.87 -2.03 -28.53
C ASP A 12 3.64 -0.93 -27.48
N ALA A 13 2.91 -1.28 -26.42
CA ALA A 13 2.67 -0.45 -25.26
C ALA A 13 2.43 -1.34 -24.02
N PRO A 14 2.73 -0.83 -22.80
CA PRO A 14 2.39 -1.51 -21.54
C PRO A 14 0.91 -1.85 -21.44
N ILE A 15 0.60 -2.96 -20.75
CA ILE A 15 -0.77 -3.48 -20.60
C ILE A 15 -1.69 -2.48 -19.94
N GLU A 16 -1.18 -1.70 -18.99
CA GLU A 16 -1.91 -0.65 -18.30
C GLU A 16 -2.33 0.47 -19.25
N ARG A 17 -1.49 0.80 -20.24
CA ARG A 17 -1.77 1.85 -21.23
C ARG A 17 -2.80 1.39 -22.25
N VAL A 18 -2.68 0.15 -22.71
CA VAL A 18 -3.68 -0.48 -23.60
C VAL A 18 -5.01 -0.62 -22.86
N TRP A 19 -4.96 -1.07 -21.59
CA TRP A 19 -6.15 -1.22 -20.77
C TRP A 19 -6.82 0.10 -20.45
N ALA A 20 -6.09 1.17 -20.15
CA ALA A 20 -6.70 2.47 -19.87
C ALA A 20 -7.63 2.95 -20.99
N VAL A 21 -7.30 2.64 -22.25
CA VAL A 21 -8.15 2.94 -23.40
C VAL A 21 -9.36 1.99 -23.48
N LEU A 22 -9.14 0.68 -23.35
CA LEU A 22 -10.18 -0.35 -23.51
C LEU A 22 -11.11 -0.51 -22.30
N ARG A 23 -10.64 -0.11 -21.11
CA ARG A 23 -11.36 -0.14 -19.85
C ARG A 23 -12.51 0.86 -19.82
N ASP A 24 -12.31 2.03 -20.42
CA ASP A 24 -13.42 2.95 -20.67
C ASP A 24 -14.29 2.37 -21.77
N PHE A 25 -15.39 1.72 -21.38
CA PHE A 25 -16.28 1.08 -22.33
C PHE A 25 -16.82 2.07 -23.36
N ASN A 26 -16.85 3.39 -23.12
CA ASN A 26 -17.35 4.36 -24.09
C ASN A 26 -16.27 4.93 -25.04
N SER A 27 -15.02 4.47 -24.97
CA SER A 27 -13.88 5.16 -25.58
C SER A 27 -13.77 5.08 -27.11
N HIS A 28 -14.64 4.32 -27.79
CA HIS A 28 -14.40 3.94 -29.19
C HIS A 28 -14.32 5.11 -30.17
N ASP A 29 -15.09 6.17 -29.96
CA ASP A 29 -15.06 7.37 -30.81
C ASP A 29 -13.72 8.15 -30.71
N ARG A 30 -12.88 7.85 -29.72
CA ARG A 30 -11.58 8.51 -29.53
C ARG A 30 -10.40 7.81 -30.22
N TRP A 31 -10.56 6.54 -30.58
CA TRP A 31 -9.46 5.73 -31.10
C TRP A 31 -9.86 4.77 -32.21
N HIS A 32 -11.14 4.61 -32.52
CA HIS A 32 -11.62 3.69 -33.55
C HIS A 32 -12.25 4.48 -34.70
N ASP A 33 -11.50 4.66 -35.79
CA ASP A 33 -11.84 5.58 -36.89
C ASP A 33 -13.23 5.37 -37.52
N VAL A 34 -13.78 4.15 -37.48
CA VAL A 34 -15.11 3.85 -38.05
C VAL A 34 -16.28 4.31 -37.18
N VAL A 35 -16.04 4.71 -35.92
CA VAL A 35 -17.05 5.15 -34.97
C VAL A 35 -17.14 6.68 -35.00
N ASP A 36 -18.26 7.21 -35.48
CA ASP A 36 -18.52 8.66 -35.53
C ASP A 36 -18.74 9.21 -34.10
N LYS A 37 -19.68 8.61 -33.36
CA LYS A 37 -20.09 9.07 -32.03
C LYS A 37 -20.41 7.91 -31.13
N SER A 38 -20.02 8.00 -29.87
CA SER A 38 -20.34 7.02 -28.83
C SER A 38 -20.80 7.69 -27.54
N ARG A 39 -21.89 7.19 -26.95
CA ARG A 39 -22.36 7.62 -25.63
C ARG A 39 -22.82 6.46 -24.77
N ILE A 40 -22.69 6.59 -23.46
CA ILE A 40 -23.41 5.75 -22.51
C ILE A 40 -24.85 6.25 -22.40
N GLU A 41 -25.82 5.34 -22.42
CA GLU A 41 -27.23 5.65 -22.20
C GLU A 41 -27.47 5.95 -20.72
N GLY A 42 -28.38 6.89 -20.43
CA GLY A 42 -28.65 7.31 -19.05
C GLY A 42 -27.50 8.13 -18.43
N ALA A 43 -27.39 8.07 -17.11
CA ALA A 43 -26.37 8.77 -16.32
C ALA A 43 -25.33 7.79 -15.73
N GLU A 44 -25.14 6.66 -16.39
CA GLU A 44 -24.30 5.56 -15.91
C GLU A 44 -22.82 5.79 -16.26
N SER A 45 -21.92 5.24 -15.44
CA SER A 45 -20.48 5.23 -15.76
C SER A 45 -20.18 4.22 -16.86
N SER A 46 -19.24 4.54 -17.77
CA SER A 46 -18.74 3.60 -18.77
C SER A 46 -17.95 2.42 -18.17
N SER A 47 -17.67 2.43 -16.87
CA SER A 47 -17.10 1.28 -16.16
C SER A 47 -18.13 0.45 -15.40
N GLN A 48 -19.41 0.83 -15.42
CA GLN A 48 -20.45 0.13 -14.68
C GLN A 48 -20.93 -1.10 -15.44
N VAL A 49 -20.80 -2.29 -14.86
CA VAL A 49 -21.42 -3.51 -15.41
C VAL A 49 -22.92 -3.29 -15.53
N GLY A 50 -23.46 -3.58 -16.71
CA GLY A 50 -24.84 -3.34 -17.08
C GLY A 50 -25.07 -2.05 -17.88
N CYS A 51 -24.10 -1.11 -17.93
CA CYS A 51 -24.26 0.10 -18.73
C CYS A 51 -24.38 -0.23 -20.22
N VAL A 52 -25.17 0.58 -20.93
CA VAL A 52 -25.38 0.43 -22.38
C VAL A 52 -24.66 1.54 -23.10
N ARG A 53 -23.74 1.17 -23.98
CA ARG A 53 -23.14 2.09 -24.93
C ARG A 53 -23.92 2.07 -26.23
N ASN A 54 -24.19 3.25 -26.77
CA ASN A 54 -24.91 3.48 -28.00
C ASN A 54 -24.03 4.30 -28.94
N PHE A 55 -23.66 3.71 -30.08
CA PHE A 55 -22.74 4.33 -31.04
C PHE A 55 -23.19 4.15 -32.49
N THR A 56 -22.75 5.09 -33.32
CA THR A 56 -23.04 5.11 -34.76
C THR A 56 -21.73 4.99 -35.53
N LEU A 57 -21.74 4.19 -36.59
CA LEU A 57 -20.61 4.03 -37.51
C LEU A 57 -20.70 5.06 -38.63
N ASN A 58 -19.59 5.35 -39.29
CA ASN A 58 -19.52 6.35 -40.37
C ASN A 58 -20.42 6.03 -41.58
N ASP A 59 -20.79 4.76 -41.78
CA ASP A 59 -21.69 4.30 -42.84
C ASP A 59 -23.18 4.42 -42.47
N GLY A 60 -23.48 4.96 -41.28
CA GLY A 60 -24.83 5.13 -40.75
C GLY A 60 -25.37 3.92 -39.98
N ASN A 61 -24.64 2.81 -39.90
CA ASN A 61 -25.02 1.67 -39.08
C ASN A 61 -25.00 2.03 -37.59
N HIS A 62 -25.96 1.49 -36.87
CA HIS A 62 -26.18 1.77 -35.46
C HIS A 62 -26.02 0.51 -34.61
N ILE A 63 -25.34 0.64 -33.45
CA ILE A 63 -25.08 -0.45 -32.52
C ILE A 63 -25.30 0.00 -31.07
N ARG A 64 -25.95 -0.85 -30.29
CA ARG A 64 -26.06 -0.77 -28.83
C ARG A 64 -25.45 -2.01 -28.21
N GLU A 65 -24.53 -1.80 -27.28
CA GLU A 65 -23.83 -2.85 -26.56
C GLU A 65 -23.95 -2.67 -25.06
N GLN A 66 -24.11 -3.77 -24.35
CA GLN A 66 -24.16 -3.77 -22.89
C GLN A 66 -22.90 -4.41 -22.32
N LEU A 67 -22.28 -3.75 -21.34
CA LEU A 67 -21.14 -4.29 -20.61
C LEU A 67 -21.63 -5.40 -19.66
N LEU A 68 -21.14 -6.63 -19.84
CA LEU A 68 -21.52 -7.79 -19.04
C LEU A 68 -20.55 -8.08 -17.89
N ALA A 69 -19.26 -7.80 -18.09
CA ALA A 69 -18.23 -7.95 -17.07
C ALA A 69 -17.06 -7.00 -17.34
N LEU A 70 -16.42 -6.52 -16.27
CA LEU A 70 -15.21 -5.71 -16.31
C LEU A 70 -14.32 -6.10 -15.11
N SER A 71 -13.10 -6.53 -15.39
CA SER A 71 -12.14 -6.98 -14.38
C SER A 71 -10.80 -6.30 -14.61
N ASP A 72 -10.44 -5.38 -13.72
CA ASP A 72 -9.15 -4.70 -13.73
C ASP A 72 -8.00 -5.64 -13.34
N SER A 73 -8.27 -6.63 -12.47
CA SER A 73 -7.26 -7.61 -12.05
C SER A 73 -6.92 -8.63 -13.14
N GLU A 74 -7.87 -8.93 -14.03
CA GLU A 74 -7.67 -9.85 -15.15
C GLU A 74 -7.44 -9.13 -16.49
N TYR A 75 -7.48 -7.80 -16.51
CA TYR A 75 -7.45 -6.98 -17.73
C TYR A 75 -8.44 -7.48 -18.79
N LYS A 76 -9.69 -7.70 -18.35
CA LYS A 76 -10.71 -8.41 -19.11
C LYS A 76 -12.04 -7.67 -19.10
N SER A 77 -12.67 -7.55 -20.26
CA SER A 77 -14.05 -7.05 -20.39
C SER A 77 -14.85 -7.95 -21.30
N THR A 78 -16.13 -8.14 -20.97
CA THR A 78 -17.09 -8.90 -21.79
C THR A 78 -18.33 -8.05 -22.01
N TYR A 79 -18.87 -8.05 -23.23
CA TYR A 79 -20.05 -7.30 -23.62
C TYR A 79 -20.89 -8.07 -24.64
N CYS A 80 -22.15 -7.67 -24.79
CA CYS A 80 -23.04 -8.19 -25.83
C CYS A 80 -23.64 -7.06 -26.66
N ILE A 81 -24.05 -7.38 -27.88
CA ILE A 81 -24.87 -6.47 -28.69
C ILE A 81 -26.33 -6.71 -28.29
N VAL A 82 -27.00 -5.66 -27.81
CA VAL A 82 -28.44 -5.69 -27.48
C VAL A 82 -29.31 -5.25 -28.65
N GLN A 83 -28.76 -4.43 -29.55
CA GLN A 83 -29.43 -4.00 -30.77
C GLN A 83 -28.38 -3.57 -31.79
N ALA A 84 -28.51 -3.98 -33.05
CA ALA A 84 -27.66 -3.50 -34.13
C ALA A 84 -28.42 -3.49 -35.46
N THR A 85 -27.95 -2.67 -36.39
CA THR A 85 -28.44 -2.62 -37.77
C THR A 85 -27.99 -3.86 -38.56
N VAL A 86 -26.83 -4.42 -38.19
CA VAL A 86 -26.31 -5.67 -38.73
C VAL A 86 -26.99 -6.86 -38.03
N PRO A 87 -27.43 -7.91 -38.75
CA PRO A 87 -28.21 -9.01 -38.17
C PRO A 87 -27.34 -10.02 -37.40
N LEU A 88 -26.58 -9.56 -36.41
CA LEU A 88 -25.84 -10.40 -35.46
C LEU A 88 -26.75 -10.72 -34.27
N GLN A 89 -27.11 -11.99 -34.11
CA GLN A 89 -27.99 -12.44 -33.04
C GLN A 89 -27.18 -13.06 -31.90
N ARG A 90 -27.58 -12.83 -30.65
CA ARG A 90 -26.93 -13.44 -29.46
C ARG A 90 -25.41 -13.21 -29.42
N TYR A 91 -24.99 -12.03 -29.86
CA TYR A 91 -23.58 -11.69 -29.94
C TYR A 91 -23.00 -11.44 -28.54
N VAL A 92 -21.90 -12.11 -28.22
CA VAL A 92 -21.10 -11.86 -27.01
C VAL A 92 -19.64 -11.81 -27.41
N ALA A 93 -18.90 -10.83 -26.90
CA ALA A 93 -17.47 -10.69 -27.12
C ALA A 93 -16.72 -10.46 -25.80
N THR A 94 -15.48 -10.92 -25.76
CA THR A 94 -14.56 -10.78 -24.64
C THR A 94 -13.22 -10.26 -25.14
N VAL A 95 -12.71 -9.21 -24.49
CA VAL A 95 -11.33 -8.75 -24.60
C VAL A 95 -10.57 -9.25 -23.38
N THR A 96 -9.35 -9.74 -23.57
CA THR A 96 -8.42 -10.09 -22.49
C THR A 96 -7.03 -9.63 -22.87
N LEU A 97 -6.39 -8.87 -22.00
CA LEU A 97 -5.00 -8.46 -22.17
C LEU A 97 -4.06 -9.28 -21.29
N LYS A 98 -2.86 -9.55 -21.77
CA LYS A 98 -1.79 -10.17 -20.98
C LYS A 98 -0.46 -9.44 -21.22
N PRO A 99 0.36 -9.24 -20.19
CA PRO A 99 1.69 -8.68 -20.38
C PRO A 99 2.55 -9.68 -21.17
N VAL A 100 3.32 -9.19 -22.14
CA VAL A 100 4.36 -9.99 -22.80
C VAL A 100 5.62 -9.87 -21.94
N THR A 101 6.09 -10.96 -21.34
CA THR A 101 7.18 -10.93 -20.34
C THR A 101 8.54 -10.47 -20.87
N ASP A 102 8.75 -10.51 -22.19
CA ASP A 102 9.96 -10.06 -22.87
C ASP A 102 9.75 -8.68 -23.54
N GLY A 103 9.58 -7.64 -22.70
CA GLY A 103 9.45 -6.24 -23.10
C GLY A 103 8.18 -5.56 -22.62
N ASN A 104 8.07 -4.24 -22.82
CA ASN A 104 6.92 -3.45 -22.35
C ASN A 104 5.75 -3.47 -23.35
N ARG A 105 5.30 -4.68 -23.70
CA ARG A 105 4.30 -4.94 -24.76
C ARG A 105 3.10 -5.69 -24.20
N THR A 106 1.97 -5.58 -24.90
CA THR A 106 0.71 -6.19 -24.49
C THR A 106 0.23 -7.20 -25.52
N PHE A 107 -0.07 -8.41 -25.08
CA PHE A 107 -0.83 -9.36 -25.86
C PHE A 107 -2.32 -9.06 -25.69
N TRP A 108 -2.97 -8.63 -26.77
CA TRP A 108 -4.42 -8.45 -26.82
C TRP A 108 -5.04 -9.70 -27.43
N HIS A 109 -5.85 -10.40 -26.65
CA HIS A 109 -6.72 -11.48 -27.11
C HIS A 109 -8.18 -11.02 -27.16
N TRP A 110 -8.85 -11.30 -28.27
CA TRP A 110 -10.26 -11.01 -28.45
C TRP A 110 -11.00 -12.21 -29.02
N GLU A 111 -12.16 -12.52 -28.45
CA GLU A 111 -13.04 -13.60 -28.90
C GLU A 111 -14.49 -13.12 -28.97
N SER A 112 -15.24 -13.62 -29.94
CA SER A 112 -16.68 -13.43 -30.03
C SER A 112 -17.43 -14.67 -30.45
N SER A 113 -18.72 -14.72 -30.10
CA SER A 113 -19.67 -15.72 -30.55
C SER A 113 -21.00 -15.10 -30.90
N PHE A 114 -21.64 -15.54 -31.98
CA PHE A 114 -22.92 -15.01 -32.45
C PHE A 114 -23.63 -15.97 -33.38
N ALA A 115 -24.95 -15.82 -33.52
CA ALA A 115 -25.77 -16.47 -34.53
C ALA A 115 -25.99 -15.54 -35.73
N THR A 116 -26.11 -16.14 -36.90
CA THR A 116 -26.36 -15.45 -38.17
C THR A 116 -27.67 -15.97 -38.80
N PRO A 117 -28.32 -15.18 -39.67
CA PRO A 117 -29.33 -15.72 -40.57
C PRO A 117 -28.74 -16.85 -41.43
N PRO A 118 -29.53 -17.90 -41.75
CA PRO A 118 -29.07 -18.97 -42.63
C PRO A 118 -28.59 -18.42 -43.98
N GLY A 119 -27.42 -18.88 -44.44
CA GLY A 119 -26.84 -18.51 -45.73
C GLY A 119 -25.94 -17.28 -45.71
N ARG A 120 -25.79 -16.59 -44.56
CA ARG A 120 -24.88 -15.43 -44.38
C ARG A 120 -23.73 -15.70 -43.41
N GLU A 121 -23.48 -16.96 -43.07
CA GLU A 121 -22.49 -17.36 -42.08
C GLU A 121 -21.08 -16.86 -42.42
N SER A 122 -20.61 -17.10 -43.66
CA SER A 122 -19.24 -16.72 -44.05
C SER A 122 -19.09 -15.21 -44.13
N GLU A 123 -20.03 -14.54 -44.80
CA GLU A 123 -20.03 -13.09 -44.97
C GLU A 123 -19.96 -12.36 -43.62
N LEU A 124 -20.84 -12.69 -42.68
CA LEU A 124 -20.89 -12.03 -41.37
C LEU A 124 -19.71 -12.42 -40.47
N ARG A 125 -19.19 -13.63 -40.61
CA ARG A 125 -17.97 -14.05 -39.90
C ARG A 125 -16.76 -13.26 -40.37
N ASP A 126 -16.61 -13.06 -41.67
CA ASP A 126 -15.46 -12.37 -42.24
C ASP A 126 -15.55 -10.85 -41.95
N MET A 127 -16.75 -10.26 -42.06
CA MET A 127 -17.02 -8.87 -41.65
C MET A 127 -16.67 -8.62 -40.17
N VAL A 128 -17.15 -9.47 -39.24
CA VAL A 128 -16.81 -9.33 -37.80
C VAL A 128 -15.31 -9.48 -37.55
N ALA A 129 -14.66 -10.41 -38.25
CA ALA A 129 -13.25 -10.70 -38.02
C ALA A 129 -12.31 -9.61 -38.52
N THR A 130 -12.62 -9.01 -39.68
CA THR A 130 -11.71 -8.12 -40.40
C THR A 130 -12.11 -6.65 -40.25
N GLU A 131 -13.37 -6.32 -40.53
CA GLU A 131 -13.81 -4.92 -40.61
C GLU A 131 -14.01 -4.27 -39.23
N VAL A 132 -14.31 -5.08 -38.21
CA VAL A 132 -14.56 -4.57 -36.86
C VAL A 132 -13.30 -4.62 -35.99
N TYR A 133 -12.59 -5.76 -35.89
CA TYR A 133 -11.54 -5.91 -34.87
C TYR A 133 -10.10 -5.81 -35.37
N GLU A 134 -9.76 -6.29 -36.58
CA GLU A 134 -8.41 -6.05 -37.12
C GLU A 134 -8.16 -4.55 -37.34
N ALA A 135 -9.19 -3.82 -37.80
CA ALA A 135 -9.18 -2.36 -37.85
C ALA A 135 -9.01 -1.73 -36.45
N GLY A 136 -9.72 -2.24 -35.44
CA GLY A 136 -9.61 -1.78 -34.05
C GLY A 136 -8.18 -1.92 -33.47
N PHE A 137 -7.48 -3.01 -33.78
CA PHE A 137 -6.09 -3.18 -33.35
C PHE A 137 -5.17 -2.10 -33.91
N GLU A 138 -5.27 -1.82 -35.21
CA GLU A 138 -4.40 -0.83 -35.86
C GLU A 138 -4.73 0.61 -35.43
N ASN A 139 -6.01 0.92 -35.27
CA ASN A 139 -6.42 2.23 -34.81
C ASN A 139 -5.97 2.48 -33.35
N LEU A 140 -6.05 1.45 -32.48
CA LEU A 140 -5.51 1.57 -31.13
C LEU A 140 -3.98 1.76 -31.15
N ARG A 141 -3.23 1.04 -32.00
CA ARG A 141 -1.78 1.28 -32.16
C ARG A 141 -1.50 2.71 -32.54
N ARG A 142 -2.23 3.25 -33.52
CA ARG A 142 -2.07 4.62 -33.98
C ARG A 142 -2.38 5.63 -32.88
N HIS A 143 -3.47 5.42 -32.14
CA HIS A 143 -3.85 6.25 -31.00
C HIS A 143 -2.75 6.27 -29.93
N LEU A 144 -2.20 5.10 -29.58
CA LEU A 144 -1.12 4.99 -28.60
C LEU A 144 0.22 5.58 -29.09
N ARG A 145 0.50 5.56 -30.40
CA ARG A 145 1.69 6.18 -31.00
C ARG A 145 1.57 7.71 -31.09
N ALA A 146 0.43 8.22 -31.55
CA ALA A 146 0.17 9.66 -31.66
C ALA A 146 0.29 10.38 -30.30
N ASP A 147 -0.14 9.69 -29.24
CA ASP A 147 -0.05 10.15 -27.86
C ASP A 147 1.39 10.04 -27.27
N GLY A 148 2.30 9.32 -27.95
CA GLY A 148 3.72 9.20 -27.60
C GLY A 148 4.67 10.20 -28.30
N ASP A 149 4.31 10.70 -29.49
CA ASP A 149 5.17 11.55 -30.33
C ASP A 149 4.89 13.06 -30.20
N SER A 150 3.85 13.44 -29.45
CA SER A 150 3.40 14.83 -29.33
C SER A 150 3.41 15.31 -27.89
N ARG A 151 4.57 15.78 -27.39
CA ARG A 151 4.67 16.90 -26.43
C ARG A 151 6.12 17.36 -26.18
N VAL A 152 6.69 17.98 -27.21
CA VAL A 152 7.75 19.00 -27.09
C VAL A 152 7.14 20.36 -27.47
N VAL A 153 6.89 21.20 -26.44
CA VAL A 153 6.97 22.68 -26.41
C VAL A 153 5.77 23.60 -26.84
N ARG A 154 5.36 24.40 -25.83
CA ARG A 154 4.86 25.82 -25.75
C ARG A 154 3.36 26.21 -25.78
N PRO A 155 2.93 27.15 -24.91
CA PRO A 155 1.52 27.52 -24.71
C PRO A 155 1.12 28.81 -25.45
N GLY A 156 -0.14 28.85 -25.92
CA GLY A 156 -0.79 30.04 -26.45
C GLY A 156 -2.30 29.89 -26.60
N ALA A 157 -3.03 30.24 -25.53
CA ALA A 157 -4.42 30.72 -25.49
C ALA A 157 -5.57 29.79 -25.95
N ALA A 158 -5.99 28.88 -25.06
CA ALA A 158 -7.31 28.88 -24.41
C ALA A 158 -7.40 27.66 -23.46
N GLY A 159 -7.20 27.90 -22.16
CA GLY A 159 -7.46 26.92 -21.08
C GLY A 159 -6.52 25.71 -20.99
N GLY A 160 -5.21 25.92 -20.86
CA GLY A 160 -4.22 24.82 -20.69
C GLY A 160 -4.41 24.02 -19.39
N PRO A 161 -3.81 22.82 -19.27
CA PRO A 161 -3.81 22.06 -18.02
C PRO A 161 -3.13 22.93 -16.96
N ALA A 162 -3.78 23.15 -15.82
CA ALA A 162 -3.22 23.96 -14.76
C ALA A 162 -1.80 23.45 -14.45
N ALA A 163 -0.79 24.29 -14.66
CA ALA A 163 0.54 24.02 -14.13
C ALA A 163 0.36 23.68 -12.66
N SER A 164 0.74 22.47 -12.27
CA SER A 164 0.70 22.05 -10.87
C SER A 164 1.38 23.16 -10.06
N ARG A 165 0.61 23.82 -9.20
CA ARG A 165 1.12 24.93 -8.40
C ARG A 165 1.78 24.38 -7.15
N ASN A 166 2.64 25.19 -6.56
CA ASN A 166 3.04 24.97 -5.18
C ASN A 166 1.78 24.90 -4.30
N LEU A 167 1.70 23.89 -3.42
CA LEU A 167 0.61 23.76 -2.47
C LEU A 167 1.09 24.22 -1.09
N PRO A 168 0.32 25.08 -0.38
CA PRO A 168 0.66 25.44 0.98
C PRO A 168 0.62 24.21 1.88
N SER A 169 1.58 24.09 2.78
CA SER A 169 1.66 23.01 3.76
C SER A 169 2.00 23.55 5.14
N ARG A 170 1.21 23.16 6.14
CA ARG A 170 1.59 23.28 7.54
C ARG A 170 2.49 22.12 7.88
N LEU A 171 3.55 22.35 8.63
CA LEU A 171 4.47 21.29 9.05
C LEU A 171 5.01 21.55 10.45
N VAL A 172 5.44 20.49 11.14
CA VAL A 172 6.10 20.59 12.45
C VAL A 172 7.60 20.50 12.23
N ARG A 173 8.35 21.48 12.73
CA ARG A 173 9.80 21.57 12.57
C ARG A 173 10.49 21.53 13.92
N ALA A 174 11.56 20.76 14.01
CA ALA A 174 12.54 20.85 15.09
C ALA A 174 13.74 21.67 14.59
N SER A 175 14.05 22.79 15.25
CA SER A 175 15.21 23.63 14.92
C SER A 175 16.51 23.11 15.53
N ARG A 176 16.40 22.41 16.66
CA ARG A 176 17.48 21.80 17.43
C ARG A 176 17.03 20.47 18.04
N ALA A 177 17.98 19.65 18.46
CA ALA A 177 17.67 18.44 19.22
C ALA A 177 17.18 18.81 20.64
N GLY A 178 16.21 18.07 21.16
CA GLY A 178 15.71 18.32 22.52
C GLY A 178 14.47 17.54 22.92
N GLY A 179 13.80 18.04 23.96
CA GLY A 179 12.51 17.54 24.41
C GLY A 179 11.37 17.94 23.47
N PRO A 180 10.11 17.62 23.83
CA PRO A 180 8.94 17.95 23.00
C PRO A 180 8.81 19.44 22.66
N GLU A 181 9.34 20.33 23.52
CA GLU A 181 9.29 21.78 23.38
C GLU A 181 10.00 22.33 22.14
N VAL A 182 10.84 21.53 21.47
CA VAL A 182 11.51 21.95 20.23
C VAL A 182 10.64 21.81 18.98
N LEU A 183 9.46 21.18 19.10
CA LEU A 183 8.53 20.96 17.99
C LEU A 183 7.64 22.19 17.79
N GLU A 184 7.90 22.93 16.72
CA GLU A 184 7.21 24.18 16.41
C GLU A 184 6.44 24.07 15.08
N ILE A 185 5.29 24.73 14.99
CA ILE A 185 4.55 24.81 13.73
C ILE A 185 5.25 25.78 12.78
N ALA A 186 5.43 25.34 11.53
CA ALA A 186 5.94 26.14 10.43
C ALA A 186 4.97 26.06 9.25
N ARG A 187 5.10 27.03 8.34
CA ARG A 187 4.40 27.04 7.05
C ARG A 187 5.43 26.95 5.95
N GLY A 188 5.11 26.20 4.92
CA GLY A 188 5.92 26.06 3.73
C GLY A 188 5.06 25.81 2.50
N GLU A 189 5.73 25.59 1.39
CA GLU A 189 5.12 25.24 0.12
C GLU A 189 5.71 23.92 -0.38
N VAL A 190 4.86 23.08 -0.97
CA VAL A 190 5.25 21.81 -1.58
C VAL A 190 5.20 21.99 -3.09
N PRO A 191 6.31 21.80 -3.82
CA PRO A 191 6.33 21.92 -5.27
C PRO A 191 5.62 20.73 -5.96
N PRO A 192 5.29 20.83 -7.26
CA PRO A 192 5.06 19.69 -8.15
C PRO A 192 5.85 18.41 -7.77
N PRO A 193 5.21 17.22 -7.71
CA PRO A 193 5.96 15.98 -7.53
C PRO A 193 6.93 15.80 -8.70
N GLY A 194 8.17 15.42 -8.38
CA GLY A 194 9.16 15.08 -9.38
C GLY A 194 8.86 13.75 -10.07
N PRO A 195 9.67 13.35 -11.07
CA PRO A 195 9.55 12.03 -11.67
C PRO A 195 9.60 10.92 -10.61
N GLY A 196 8.69 9.95 -10.68
CA GLY A 196 8.61 8.86 -9.71
C GLY A 196 7.99 9.22 -8.36
N GLU A 197 7.50 10.45 -8.16
CA GLU A 197 6.86 10.89 -6.92
C GLU A 197 5.35 11.10 -7.07
N VAL A 198 4.63 11.03 -5.96
CA VAL A 198 3.25 11.50 -5.83
C VAL A 198 3.18 12.59 -4.79
N ARG A 199 2.28 13.57 -4.97
CA ARG A 199 1.94 14.51 -3.91
C ARG A 199 0.71 14.03 -3.17
N ILE A 200 0.83 13.92 -1.86
CA ILE A 200 -0.24 13.41 -0.99
C ILE A 200 -0.71 14.55 -0.09
N GLN A 201 -2.03 14.78 -0.09
CA GLN A 201 -2.69 15.55 0.96
C GLN A 201 -2.99 14.60 2.12
N GLN A 202 -2.32 14.82 3.24
CA GLN A 202 -2.35 13.91 4.37
C GLN A 202 -3.65 14.11 5.16
N ARG A 203 -4.29 13.01 5.54
CA ARG A 203 -5.49 12.99 6.39
C ARG A 203 -5.15 12.58 7.82
N ALA A 204 -4.15 11.72 7.99
CA ALA A 204 -3.64 11.31 9.28
C ALA A 204 -2.14 10.99 9.19
N VAL A 205 -1.42 11.28 10.26
CA VAL A 205 0.03 11.06 10.37
C VAL A 205 0.32 10.21 11.58
N GLY A 206 1.03 9.10 11.41
CA GLY A 206 1.37 8.23 12.54
C GLY A 206 2.48 8.81 13.40
N VAL A 207 2.30 8.77 14.72
CA VAL A 207 3.34 9.12 15.70
C VAL A 207 4.01 7.84 16.20
N ASN A 208 5.31 7.73 16.02
CA ASN A 208 6.11 6.56 16.35
C ASN A 208 7.26 6.90 17.29
N PHE A 209 7.76 5.90 18.03
CA PHE A 209 8.86 6.12 18.96
C PHE A 209 10.18 6.50 18.26
N ILE A 210 10.35 6.11 16.98
CA ILE A 210 11.46 6.58 16.15
C ILE A 210 11.43 8.11 15.96
N ASP A 211 10.26 8.74 15.95
CA ASP A 211 10.14 10.19 15.82
C ASP A 211 10.73 10.90 17.05
N VAL A 212 10.63 10.28 18.23
CA VAL A 212 11.27 10.76 19.46
C VAL A 212 12.81 10.66 19.33
N TYR A 213 13.32 9.56 18.77
CA TYR A 213 14.76 9.40 18.54
C TYR A 213 15.30 10.44 17.54
N LEU A 214 14.55 10.73 16.47
CA LEU A 214 14.87 11.78 15.52
C LEU A 214 14.92 13.15 16.21
N ARG A 215 13.85 13.53 16.93
CA ARG A 215 13.76 14.82 17.64
C ARG A 215 14.85 14.99 18.71
N ARG A 216 15.21 13.92 19.42
CA ARG A 216 16.29 13.93 20.42
C ARG A 216 17.70 13.95 19.80
N GLY A 217 17.82 13.87 18.47
CA GLY A 217 19.11 13.89 17.77
C GLY A 217 19.91 12.60 17.89
N TRP A 218 19.27 11.47 18.22
CA TRP A 218 19.95 10.17 18.37
C TRP A 218 20.27 9.51 17.02
N LEU A 219 19.60 9.96 15.95
CA LEU A 219 19.79 9.50 14.58
C LEU A 219 20.10 10.70 13.66
N PRO A 220 21.22 11.40 13.88
CA PRO A 220 21.48 12.69 13.21
C PRO A 220 21.60 12.58 11.68
N GLY A 221 22.07 11.43 11.16
CA GLY A 221 22.12 11.19 9.73
C GLY A 221 20.76 10.99 9.07
N LEU A 222 19.72 10.63 9.84
CA LEU A 222 18.38 10.34 9.32
C LEU A 222 17.50 11.59 9.26
N MET A 223 17.69 12.53 10.19
CA MET A 223 17.00 13.82 10.20
C MET A 223 18.00 14.94 10.51
N PRO A 224 18.62 15.55 9.49
CA PRO A 224 19.39 16.77 9.67
C PRO A 224 18.52 17.89 10.25
N LEU A 225 19.08 18.65 11.18
CA LEU A 225 18.41 19.80 11.78
C LEU A 225 18.77 21.08 11.00
N PRO A 226 17.82 22.01 10.81
CA PRO A 226 16.43 21.93 11.22
C PRO A 226 15.59 20.96 10.35
N GLY A 227 14.78 20.09 10.97
CA GLY A 227 14.12 18.95 10.30
C GLY A 227 12.66 18.73 10.69
N THR A 228 11.91 18.00 9.88
CA THR A 228 10.50 17.63 10.11
C THR A 228 10.43 16.14 10.49
N PRO A 229 9.90 15.77 11.67
CA PRO A 229 9.76 14.36 12.06
C PRO A 229 8.70 13.60 11.24
N GLY A 230 8.61 12.29 11.52
CA GLY A 230 7.51 11.45 11.07
C GLY A 230 7.85 10.55 9.89
N MET A 231 7.56 9.26 10.05
CA MET A 231 7.95 8.19 9.11
C MET A 231 6.76 7.54 8.38
N GLU A 232 5.52 7.79 8.82
CA GLU A 232 4.32 7.23 8.20
C GLU A 232 3.17 8.25 8.17
N ALA A 233 2.32 8.14 7.16
CA ALA A 233 1.05 8.86 7.06
C ALA A 233 0.11 8.20 6.05
N ALA A 234 -1.14 8.64 6.05
CA ALA A 234 -2.15 8.26 5.07
C ALA A 234 -2.94 9.47 4.60
N GLY A 235 -3.46 9.40 3.38
CA GLY A 235 -4.21 10.48 2.77
C GLY A 235 -4.61 10.19 1.33
N VAL A 236 -4.75 11.25 0.56
CA VAL A 236 -5.23 11.19 -0.82
C VAL A 236 -4.17 11.74 -1.76
N VAL A 237 -3.92 11.04 -2.88
CA VAL A 237 -3.06 11.52 -3.95
C VAL A 237 -3.73 12.74 -4.60
N VAL A 238 -3.05 13.88 -4.60
CA VAL A 238 -3.54 15.13 -5.21
C VAL A 238 -2.78 15.52 -6.48
N ASP A 239 -1.62 14.92 -6.70
CA ASP A 239 -0.81 15.11 -7.90
C ASP A 239 0.12 13.90 -8.14
N VAL A 240 0.48 13.63 -9.38
CA VAL A 240 1.29 12.49 -9.79
C VAL A 240 2.41 12.95 -10.71
N GLY A 241 3.64 12.65 -10.33
CA GLY A 241 4.83 13.00 -11.09
C GLY A 241 5.06 12.09 -12.29
N ALA A 242 5.92 12.54 -13.21
CA ALA A 242 6.22 11.79 -14.44
C ALA A 242 6.71 10.37 -14.15
N GLY A 243 6.26 9.39 -14.94
CA GLY A 243 6.69 7.99 -14.81
C GLY A 243 6.03 7.21 -13.67
N VAL A 244 5.18 7.84 -12.85
CA VAL A 244 4.34 7.13 -11.88
C VAL A 244 3.08 6.63 -12.58
N GLN A 245 2.93 5.31 -12.67
CA GLN A 245 1.76 4.64 -13.25
C GLN A 245 0.91 3.90 -12.21
N ALA A 246 1.51 3.60 -11.05
CA ALA A 246 0.87 2.83 -9.99
C ALA A 246 -0.21 3.60 -9.21
N PHE A 247 -0.33 4.92 -9.40
CA PHE A 247 -1.21 5.82 -8.65
C PHE A 247 -1.86 6.87 -9.55
N SER A 248 -3.05 7.31 -9.17
CA SER A 248 -3.87 8.35 -9.80
C SER A 248 -4.36 9.35 -8.77
N VAL A 249 -4.66 10.58 -9.20
CA VAL A 249 -5.28 11.59 -8.33
C VAL A 249 -6.62 11.06 -7.81
N GLY A 250 -6.87 11.25 -6.51
CA GLY A 250 -8.04 10.74 -5.81
C GLY A 250 -7.82 9.40 -5.12
N ASP A 251 -6.72 8.69 -5.40
CA ASP A 251 -6.41 7.43 -4.73
C ASP A 251 -6.20 7.65 -3.22
N ARG A 252 -6.88 6.82 -2.41
CA ARG A 252 -6.62 6.69 -0.98
C ARG A 252 -5.38 5.83 -0.78
N VAL A 253 -4.39 6.39 -0.10
CA VAL A 253 -3.06 5.79 0.04
C VAL A 253 -2.53 5.94 1.46
N ALA A 254 -1.64 5.03 1.84
CA ALA A 254 -0.74 5.20 2.96
C ALA A 254 0.69 5.00 2.51
N TYR A 255 1.64 5.50 3.29
CA TYR A 255 3.04 5.31 3.00
C TYR A 255 3.85 5.22 4.29
N MET A 256 4.99 4.54 4.20
CA MET A 256 6.05 4.61 5.19
C MET A 256 7.37 4.86 4.47
N SER A 257 8.24 5.69 5.04
CA SER A 257 9.43 6.19 4.35
C SER A 257 10.64 6.18 5.26
N SER A 258 11.80 5.80 4.73
CA SER A 258 13.10 5.95 5.38
C SER A 258 13.55 7.41 5.51
N TYR A 259 12.88 8.32 4.80
CA TYR A 259 13.10 9.77 4.89
C TYR A 259 11.99 10.42 5.74
N PRO A 260 12.33 10.99 6.92
CA PRO A 260 11.39 11.70 7.77
C PRO A 260 10.71 12.88 7.06
N GLY A 261 9.56 13.29 7.57
CA GLY A 261 8.87 14.51 7.13
C GLY A 261 7.36 14.40 7.10
N SER A 262 6.78 13.33 7.66
CA SER A 262 5.33 13.12 7.58
C SER A 262 4.56 14.07 8.48
N TYR A 263 5.17 14.82 9.38
CA TYR A 263 4.46 15.79 10.22
C TYR A 263 4.16 17.07 9.42
N CYS A 264 3.31 16.94 8.40
CA CYS A 264 2.85 18.02 7.55
C CYS A 264 1.43 17.79 7.01
N SER A 265 0.83 18.77 6.34
CA SER A 265 -0.49 18.62 5.71
C SER A 265 -0.43 18.12 4.26
N VAL A 266 0.65 18.42 3.56
CA VAL A 266 0.90 18.01 2.17
C VAL A 266 2.39 17.71 2.01
N ARG A 267 2.75 16.68 1.24
CA ARG A 267 4.14 16.44 0.79
C ARG A 267 4.24 15.58 -0.46
N ASN A 268 5.38 15.66 -1.12
CA ASN A 268 5.77 14.70 -2.14
C ASN A 268 6.41 13.46 -1.48
N VAL A 269 6.15 12.29 -2.07
CA VAL A 269 6.66 10.99 -1.61
C VAL A 269 7.04 10.15 -2.84
N PRO A 270 8.20 9.47 -2.85
CA PRO A 270 8.51 8.48 -3.88
C PRO A 270 7.41 7.42 -3.97
N ALA A 271 6.86 7.20 -5.17
CA ALA A 271 5.72 6.30 -5.38
C ALA A 271 6.00 4.87 -4.89
N GLN A 272 7.25 4.42 -4.91
CA GLN A 272 7.65 3.10 -4.39
C GLN A 272 7.46 2.93 -2.87
N HIS A 273 7.32 4.02 -2.11
CA HIS A 273 7.05 4.00 -0.67
C HIS A 273 5.55 4.05 -0.35
N VAL A 274 4.70 4.15 -1.37
CA VAL A 274 3.26 4.36 -1.25
C VAL A 274 2.55 3.04 -1.50
N VAL A 275 1.46 2.80 -0.77
CA VAL A 275 0.57 1.64 -0.92
C VAL A 275 -0.86 2.11 -1.01
N ARG A 276 -1.67 1.43 -1.82
CA ARG A 276 -3.11 1.69 -1.94
C ARG A 276 -3.82 1.21 -0.67
N LEU A 277 -4.83 1.95 -0.24
CA LEU A 277 -5.72 1.52 0.84
C LEU A 277 -6.89 0.73 0.26
N PRO A 278 -7.21 -0.45 0.83
CA PRO A 278 -8.49 -1.10 0.58
C PRO A 278 -9.65 -0.21 1.02
N ALA A 279 -10.81 -0.39 0.39
CA ALA A 279 -12.02 0.38 0.74
C ALA A 279 -12.41 0.25 2.23
N SER A 280 -12.12 -0.90 2.84
CA SER A 280 -12.44 -1.23 4.24
C SER A 280 -11.51 -0.62 5.30
N VAL A 281 -10.40 0.02 4.89
CA VAL A 281 -9.41 0.57 5.82
C VAL A 281 -9.45 2.10 5.79
N ASP A 282 -9.72 2.70 6.94
CA ASP A 282 -9.70 4.16 7.12
C ASP A 282 -8.26 4.70 7.15
N GLU A 283 -8.07 5.94 6.70
CA GLU A 283 -6.76 6.61 6.64
C GLU A 283 -6.12 6.71 8.03
N GLU A 284 -6.90 7.00 9.08
CA GLU A 284 -6.37 7.04 10.43
C GLU A 284 -5.87 5.68 10.91
N VAL A 285 -6.60 4.61 10.58
CA VAL A 285 -6.18 3.23 10.89
C VAL A 285 -4.91 2.89 10.14
N ALA A 286 -4.83 3.25 8.86
CA ALA A 286 -3.64 3.04 8.05
C ALA A 286 -2.42 3.82 8.58
N ALA A 287 -2.59 5.10 8.91
CA ALA A 287 -1.54 5.94 9.49
C ALA A 287 -1.12 5.46 10.89
N ALA A 288 -2.01 4.81 11.63
CA ALA A 288 -1.69 4.22 12.93
C ALA A 288 -0.99 2.87 12.81
N LEU A 289 -1.20 2.14 11.71
CA LEU A 289 -0.87 0.71 11.63
C LEU A 289 0.27 0.38 10.66
N LEU A 290 0.40 1.05 9.51
CA LEU A 290 1.22 0.56 8.39
C LEU A 290 2.66 0.22 8.80
N LEU A 291 3.39 1.17 9.39
CA LEU A 291 4.79 0.94 9.79
C LEU A 291 4.89 -0.18 10.84
N LYS A 292 3.95 -0.23 11.78
CA LYS A 292 3.94 -1.20 12.90
C LYS A 292 3.58 -2.60 12.40
N GLY A 293 2.62 -2.69 11.49
CA GLY A 293 2.15 -3.93 10.86
C GLY A 293 3.21 -4.52 9.95
N VAL A 294 3.84 -3.70 9.10
CA VAL A 294 4.97 -4.13 8.26
C VAL A 294 6.15 -4.58 9.13
N THR A 295 6.40 -3.88 10.24
CA THR A 295 7.40 -4.30 11.23
C THR A 295 7.08 -5.67 11.80
N ALA A 296 5.84 -5.90 12.24
CA ALA A 296 5.42 -7.21 12.73
C ALA A 296 5.53 -8.31 11.64
N ASP A 297 5.17 -8.03 10.40
CA ASP A 297 5.21 -9.00 9.31
C ASP A 297 6.63 -9.56 9.08
N TYR A 298 7.64 -8.70 8.90
CA TYR A 298 9.00 -9.19 8.63
C TYR A 298 9.63 -9.84 9.87
N LEU A 299 9.31 -9.36 11.07
CA LEU A 299 9.80 -9.97 12.31
C LEU A 299 9.30 -11.40 12.47
N LEU A 300 8.02 -11.63 12.17
CA LEU A 300 7.42 -12.95 12.33
C LEU A 300 7.81 -13.89 11.20
N ARG A 301 7.89 -13.41 9.95
CA ARG A 301 8.10 -14.29 8.79
C ARG A 301 9.57 -14.47 8.42
N ASP A 302 10.33 -13.38 8.41
CA ASP A 302 11.67 -13.39 7.84
C ASP A 302 12.69 -13.75 8.92
N LEU A 303 12.68 -13.03 10.05
CA LEU A 303 13.62 -13.23 11.16
C LEU A 303 13.19 -14.37 12.07
N GLY A 304 11.93 -14.39 12.46
CA GLY A 304 11.39 -15.33 13.44
C GLY A 304 10.95 -16.66 12.87
N ARG A 305 10.55 -16.70 11.60
CA ARG A 305 9.90 -17.86 10.94
C ARG A 305 8.83 -18.50 11.83
N VAL A 306 8.01 -17.66 12.46
CA VAL A 306 7.09 -18.01 13.53
C VAL A 306 5.98 -18.91 13.01
N GLY A 307 5.75 -20.01 13.73
CA GLY A 307 4.73 -21.00 13.42
C GLY A 307 4.35 -21.85 14.63
N PRO A 308 3.67 -22.99 14.41
CA PRO A 308 3.34 -23.93 15.47
C PRO A 308 4.59 -24.36 16.25
N GLY A 309 4.52 -24.22 17.58
CA GLY A 309 5.61 -24.63 18.48
C GLY A 309 6.67 -23.55 18.76
N THR A 310 6.68 -22.42 18.03
CA THR A 310 7.59 -21.30 18.35
C THR A 310 7.22 -20.67 19.70
N ARG A 311 8.19 -20.51 20.60
CA ARG A 311 8.04 -19.77 21.87
C ARG A 311 8.56 -18.34 21.70
N LEU A 312 7.64 -17.39 21.65
CA LEU A 312 7.92 -15.98 21.40
C LEU A 312 7.80 -15.17 22.68
N LEU A 313 8.83 -14.38 23.01
CA LEU A 313 8.78 -13.33 24.03
C LEU A 313 8.69 -11.95 23.37
N VAL A 314 7.62 -11.21 23.69
CA VAL A 314 7.39 -9.84 23.19
C VAL A 314 7.53 -8.83 24.33
N HIS A 315 8.53 -7.96 24.24
CA HIS A 315 8.63 -6.84 25.18
C HIS A 315 7.67 -5.71 24.83
N ALA A 316 7.23 -4.98 25.86
CA ALA A 316 6.20 -3.96 25.73
C ALA A 316 4.95 -4.50 25.00
N ALA A 317 4.47 -5.67 25.42
CA ALA A 317 3.42 -6.44 24.73
C ALA A 317 2.09 -5.69 24.56
N ALA A 318 1.85 -4.65 25.36
CA ALA A 318 0.69 -3.77 25.24
C ALA A 318 0.94 -2.48 24.41
N GLY A 319 2.12 -2.36 23.80
CA GLY A 319 2.48 -1.25 22.93
C GLY A 319 2.05 -1.47 21.48
N GLY A 320 2.24 -0.45 20.63
CA GLY A 320 1.76 -0.46 19.24
C GLY A 320 2.19 -1.67 18.42
N VAL A 321 3.50 -2.01 18.42
CA VAL A 321 3.99 -3.22 17.72
C VAL A 321 3.70 -4.49 18.52
N GLY A 322 3.80 -4.42 19.85
CA GLY A 322 3.63 -5.57 20.75
C GLY A 322 2.27 -6.24 20.62
N LEU A 323 1.19 -5.44 20.52
CA LEU A 323 -0.16 -5.96 20.35
C LEU A 323 -0.34 -6.71 19.02
N LEU A 324 0.28 -6.21 17.94
CA LEU A 324 0.24 -6.85 16.62
C LEU A 324 1.02 -8.17 16.63
N LEU A 325 2.21 -8.18 17.23
CA LEU A 325 3.03 -9.38 17.37
C LEU A 325 2.29 -10.45 18.18
N CYS A 326 1.64 -10.09 19.28
CA CYS A 326 0.89 -11.04 20.09
C CYS A 326 -0.25 -11.68 19.29
N ALA A 327 -1.07 -10.85 18.63
CA ALA A 327 -2.26 -11.33 17.94
C ALA A 327 -1.89 -12.19 16.72
N TRP A 328 -0.93 -11.72 15.93
CA TRP A 328 -0.53 -12.40 14.71
C TRP A 328 0.23 -13.70 15.00
N SER A 329 1.15 -13.70 15.97
CA SER A 329 1.88 -14.91 16.36
C SER A 329 0.96 -15.98 16.92
N ARG A 330 -0.05 -15.58 17.71
CA ARG A 330 -1.07 -16.51 18.22
C ARG A 330 -1.84 -17.17 17.07
N ARG A 331 -2.19 -16.41 16.03
CA ARG A 331 -2.83 -16.94 14.81
C ARG A 331 -1.93 -17.91 14.05
N LEU A 332 -0.61 -17.67 14.06
CA LEU A 332 0.40 -18.55 13.45
C LEU A 332 0.67 -19.82 14.28
N GLY A 333 0.06 -19.98 15.46
CA GLY A 333 0.21 -21.18 16.31
C GLY A 333 1.36 -21.11 17.31
N ALA A 334 1.99 -19.95 17.48
CA ALA A 334 3.06 -19.76 18.45
C ALA A 334 2.54 -19.70 19.90
N THR A 335 3.43 -20.02 20.84
CA THR A 335 3.26 -19.74 22.26
C THR A 335 3.79 -18.34 22.54
N VAL A 336 2.92 -17.42 22.97
CA VAL A 336 3.27 -16.01 23.14
C VAL A 336 3.37 -15.65 24.62
N LEU A 337 4.55 -15.21 25.02
CA LEU A 337 4.85 -14.57 26.28
C LEU A 337 5.10 -13.09 26.06
N GLY A 338 4.83 -12.26 27.06
CA GLY A 338 5.10 -10.83 26.92
C GLY A 338 5.36 -10.12 28.23
N THR A 339 6.16 -9.07 28.19
CA THR A 339 6.42 -8.21 29.36
C THR A 339 5.66 -6.90 29.26
N VAL A 340 5.15 -6.43 30.40
CA VAL A 340 4.43 -5.16 30.53
C VAL A 340 4.73 -4.49 31.87
N SER A 341 4.44 -3.19 31.98
CA SER A 341 4.75 -2.39 33.18
C SER A 341 3.61 -2.30 34.22
N SER A 342 2.43 -2.87 33.94
CA SER A 342 1.26 -2.82 34.82
C SER A 342 0.23 -3.90 34.49
N GLU A 343 -0.63 -4.23 35.46
CA GLU A 343 -1.75 -5.17 35.26
C GLU A 343 -2.78 -4.70 34.24
N ALA A 344 -3.02 -3.39 34.13
CA ALA A 344 -3.91 -2.86 33.09
C ALA A 344 -3.40 -3.17 31.67
N LYS A 345 -2.08 -3.01 31.47
CA LYS A 345 -1.42 -3.41 30.22
C LYS A 345 -1.41 -4.93 30.05
N ALA A 346 -1.33 -5.70 31.14
CA ALA A 346 -1.39 -7.15 31.07
C ALA A 346 -2.74 -7.66 30.56
N ARG A 347 -3.85 -7.07 31.00
CA ARG A 347 -5.19 -7.37 30.44
C ARG A 347 -5.24 -7.10 28.95
N THR A 348 -4.77 -5.93 28.53
CA THR A 348 -4.72 -5.54 27.11
C THR A 348 -3.91 -6.54 26.28
N ALA A 349 -2.73 -6.95 26.77
CA ALA A 349 -1.89 -7.92 26.07
C ALA A 349 -2.57 -9.29 25.95
N ARG A 350 -3.25 -9.77 27.01
CA ARG A 350 -4.00 -11.04 26.99
C ARG A 350 -5.15 -11.02 25.98
N GLU A 351 -5.89 -9.92 25.92
CA GLU A 351 -6.97 -9.72 24.93
C GLU A 351 -6.48 -9.78 23.48
N HIS A 352 -5.18 -9.55 23.26
CA HIS A 352 -4.51 -9.60 21.96
C HIS A 352 -3.66 -10.86 21.78
N GLY A 353 -3.94 -11.94 22.50
CA GLY A 353 -3.33 -13.25 22.25
C GLY A 353 -2.02 -13.52 22.97
N CYS A 354 -1.56 -12.62 23.85
CA CYS A 354 -0.45 -12.92 24.76
C CYS A 354 -0.90 -13.89 25.85
N GLN A 355 -0.39 -15.12 25.84
CA GLN A 355 -0.88 -16.19 26.72
C GLN A 355 -0.32 -16.04 28.13
N GLN A 356 0.98 -15.75 28.24
CA GLN A 356 1.63 -15.52 29.53
C GLN A 356 2.18 -14.11 29.60
N VAL A 357 1.71 -13.34 30.57
CA VAL A 357 2.14 -11.95 30.74
C VAL A 357 2.92 -11.81 32.03
N ILE A 358 4.12 -11.26 31.92
CA ILE A 358 5.02 -10.96 33.03
C ILE A 358 4.93 -9.45 33.29
N VAL A 359 4.41 -9.08 34.46
CA VAL A 359 4.36 -7.68 34.90
C VAL A 359 5.66 -7.35 35.62
N THR A 360 6.49 -6.52 34.99
CA THR A 360 7.82 -6.15 35.52
C THR A 360 8.16 -4.71 35.17
N ARG A 361 8.84 -4.03 36.10
CA ARG A 361 9.35 -2.65 35.94
C ARG A 361 10.86 -2.55 36.07
N ASP A 362 11.46 -3.54 36.72
CA ASP A 362 12.90 -3.71 36.96
C ASP A 362 13.55 -4.64 35.92
N TYR A 363 12.80 -5.00 34.87
CA TYR A 363 13.23 -5.84 33.75
C TYR A 363 13.58 -7.27 34.13
N ARG A 364 13.11 -7.77 35.27
CA ARG A 364 13.30 -9.17 35.69
C ARG A 364 12.21 -10.06 35.11
N PHE A 365 12.56 -10.92 34.15
CA PHE A 365 11.60 -11.80 33.47
C PHE A 365 12.16 -13.18 33.11
N ALA A 366 13.47 -13.38 33.09
CA ALA A 366 14.11 -14.60 32.58
C ALA A 366 13.68 -15.84 33.36
N ASP A 367 13.61 -15.76 34.70
CA ASP A 367 13.17 -16.88 35.55
C ASP A 367 11.73 -17.30 35.21
N ALA A 368 10.84 -16.32 35.03
CA ALA A 368 9.46 -16.57 34.65
C ALA A 368 9.39 -17.20 33.24
N VAL A 369 10.12 -16.66 32.25
CA VAL A 369 10.17 -17.23 30.90
C VAL A 369 10.66 -18.68 30.92
N ARG A 370 11.71 -18.99 31.70
CA ARG A 370 12.21 -20.36 31.85
C ARG A 370 11.18 -21.28 32.49
N ARG A 371 10.47 -20.83 33.52
CA ARG A 371 9.41 -21.61 34.18
C ARG A 371 8.23 -21.88 33.25
N GLU A 372 7.80 -20.89 32.48
CA GLU A 372 6.60 -20.98 31.63
C GLU A 372 6.84 -21.81 30.35
N CYS A 373 8.01 -21.71 29.73
CA CYS A 373 8.24 -22.32 28.41
C CYS A 373 9.65 -22.91 28.21
N GLY A 374 10.49 -22.96 29.24
CA GLY A 374 11.86 -23.48 29.13
C GLY A 374 12.84 -22.57 28.38
N GLY A 375 12.46 -21.31 28.12
CA GLY A 375 13.21 -20.33 27.33
C GLY A 375 12.52 -19.95 26.02
N ALA A 376 12.79 -18.75 25.52
CA ALA A 376 12.20 -18.23 24.29
C ALA A 376 13.06 -18.56 23.05
N ASP A 377 12.42 -19.06 21.99
CA ASP A 377 13.07 -19.28 20.68
C ASP A 377 13.34 -17.95 19.97
N LEU A 378 12.44 -16.98 20.17
CA LEU A 378 12.53 -15.65 19.60
C LEU A 378 12.18 -14.61 20.67
N ILE A 379 13.04 -13.61 20.83
CA ILE A 379 12.78 -12.44 21.68
C ILE A 379 12.71 -11.21 20.78
N ILE A 380 11.59 -10.48 20.86
CA ILE A 380 11.44 -9.17 20.21
C ILE A 380 11.54 -8.07 21.27
N ASP A 381 12.63 -7.32 21.21
CA ASP A 381 13.05 -6.38 22.25
C ASP A 381 13.02 -4.92 21.81
N GLY A 382 12.29 -4.10 22.56
CA GLY A 382 12.26 -2.64 22.42
C GLY A 382 12.83 -1.91 23.66
N LEU A 383 13.34 -2.63 24.65
CA LEU A 383 13.77 -2.10 25.94
C LEU A 383 15.18 -1.55 25.86
N GLY A 384 16.16 -2.33 25.39
CA GLY A 384 17.56 -1.91 25.30
C GLY A 384 18.42 -2.37 26.49
N GLU A 385 19.44 -1.59 26.86
CA GLU A 385 20.53 -2.04 27.75
C GLU A 385 20.08 -2.61 29.09
N ALA A 386 19.07 -2.01 29.73
CA ALA A 386 18.64 -2.44 31.05
C ALA A 386 18.04 -3.87 31.07
N ALA A 387 17.64 -4.39 29.91
CA ALA A 387 17.08 -5.74 29.76
C ALA A 387 18.08 -6.74 29.14
N ARG A 388 19.30 -6.32 28.80
CA ARG A 388 20.27 -7.12 28.02
C ARG A 388 20.58 -8.48 28.66
N GLU A 389 20.94 -8.50 29.93
CA GLU A 389 21.29 -9.75 30.65
C GLU A 389 20.07 -10.68 30.79
N GLU A 390 18.90 -10.11 31.05
CA GLU A 390 17.66 -10.86 31.18
C GLU A 390 17.21 -11.44 29.84
N ASN A 391 17.41 -10.74 28.72
CA ASN A 391 17.19 -11.27 27.37
C ASN A 391 18.07 -12.50 27.10
N LEU A 392 19.39 -12.37 27.32
CA LEU A 392 20.33 -13.48 27.14
C LEU A 392 19.97 -14.66 28.05
N ALA A 393 19.55 -14.41 29.29
CA ALA A 393 19.13 -15.43 30.24
C ALA A 393 17.78 -16.08 29.89
N ALA A 394 16.87 -15.35 29.23
CA ALA A 394 15.54 -15.83 28.83
C ALA A 394 15.55 -16.65 27.52
N LEU A 395 16.57 -16.51 26.67
CA LEU A 395 16.68 -17.29 25.43
C LEU A 395 16.70 -18.81 25.68
N ALA A 396 16.09 -19.57 24.78
CA ALA A 396 16.34 -21.00 24.65
C ALA A 396 17.72 -21.25 23.99
N PRO A 397 18.26 -22.48 24.07
CA PRO A 397 19.33 -22.90 23.17
C PRO A 397 18.93 -22.66 21.70
N CYS A 398 19.87 -22.14 20.90
CA CYS A 398 19.68 -21.70 19.52
C CYS A 398 18.65 -20.57 19.33
N GLY A 399 18.28 -19.86 20.40
CA GLY A 399 17.32 -18.76 20.34
C GLY A 399 17.86 -17.52 19.62
N HIS A 400 16.94 -16.69 19.11
CA HIS A 400 17.23 -15.44 18.44
C HIS A 400 16.76 -14.22 19.25
N TRP A 401 17.67 -13.28 19.52
CA TRP A 401 17.33 -11.99 20.12
C TRP A 401 17.33 -10.89 19.06
N VAL A 402 16.15 -10.33 18.81
CA VAL A 402 15.95 -9.20 17.90
C VAL A 402 15.77 -7.92 18.71
N SER A 403 16.73 -6.99 18.59
CA SER A 403 16.66 -5.67 19.21
C SER A 403 16.15 -4.62 18.21
N LEU A 404 14.95 -4.08 18.43
CA LEU A 404 14.32 -3.05 17.59
C LEU A 404 14.40 -1.64 18.16
N GLY A 405 14.53 -1.53 19.48
CA GLY A 405 14.39 -0.26 20.19
C GLY A 405 15.31 -0.17 21.39
N GLN A 406 15.33 1.00 22.00
CA GLN A 406 16.25 1.34 23.09
C GLN A 406 15.57 2.25 24.11
N ALA A 407 14.36 1.88 24.54
CA ALA A 407 13.53 2.68 25.44
C ALA A 407 14.17 2.96 26.82
N SER A 408 15.09 2.12 27.28
CA SER A 408 15.88 2.30 28.50
C SER A 408 17.27 2.90 28.24
N GLY A 409 17.64 3.15 26.98
CA GLY A 409 18.97 3.60 26.57
C GLY A 409 19.65 2.67 25.56
N PRO A 410 20.66 3.19 24.83
CA PRO A 410 21.33 2.45 23.77
C PRO A 410 22.07 1.22 24.31
N LEU A 411 21.93 0.10 23.59
CA LEU A 411 22.69 -1.12 23.87
C LEU A 411 24.19 -0.87 23.75
N GLN A 412 24.94 -1.38 24.71
CA GLN A 412 26.40 -1.51 24.62
C GLN A 412 26.78 -2.58 23.58
N PRO A 413 28.03 -2.57 23.08
CA PRO A 413 28.52 -3.63 22.22
C PRO A 413 28.31 -5.02 22.86
N ILE A 414 27.72 -5.94 22.10
CA ILE A 414 27.50 -7.31 22.56
C ILE A 414 28.77 -8.11 22.32
N ASP A 415 29.35 -8.62 23.41
CA ASP A 415 30.45 -9.59 23.35
C ASP A 415 29.94 -10.89 22.67
N PRO A 416 30.56 -11.36 21.58
CA PRO A 416 30.20 -12.62 20.95
C PRO A 416 30.17 -13.80 21.92
N GLU A 417 31.00 -13.80 22.96
CA GLU A 417 31.05 -14.88 23.96
C GLU A 417 29.73 -14.98 24.75
N ALA A 418 28.99 -13.88 24.89
CA ALA A 418 27.68 -13.87 25.52
C ALA A 418 26.65 -14.73 24.75
N LEU A 419 26.86 -14.96 23.46
CA LEU A 419 25.98 -15.77 22.61
C LEU A 419 26.37 -17.26 22.61
N VAL A 420 27.65 -17.59 22.85
CA VAL A 420 28.20 -18.95 22.77
C VAL A 420 27.48 -19.91 23.72
N ARG A 421 27.20 -19.48 24.95
CA ARG A 421 26.56 -20.31 26.00
C ARG A 421 25.27 -21.00 25.53
N LYS A 422 24.54 -20.37 24.62
CA LYS A 422 23.26 -20.89 24.09
C LYS A 422 23.29 -21.11 22.58
N SER A 423 24.44 -20.97 21.91
CA SER A 423 24.48 -20.90 20.44
C SER A 423 23.46 -19.88 19.89
N ALA A 424 23.31 -18.76 20.60
CA ALA A 424 22.28 -17.77 20.32
C ALA A 424 22.66 -16.92 19.11
N THR A 425 21.66 -16.28 18.52
CA THR A 425 21.85 -15.31 17.44
C THR A 425 21.27 -13.96 17.85
N PHE A 426 21.85 -12.89 17.32
CA PHE A 426 21.42 -11.51 17.58
C PHE A 426 21.19 -10.76 16.27
N SER A 427 20.13 -9.96 16.20
CA SER A 427 19.91 -9.03 15.09
C SER A 427 19.41 -7.67 15.56
N ARG A 428 19.75 -6.63 14.79
CA ARG A 428 19.26 -5.26 14.96
C ARG A 428 18.71 -4.73 13.63
N PRO A 429 17.52 -5.19 13.22
CA PRO A 429 16.98 -4.88 11.89
C PRO A 429 16.41 -3.47 11.80
N VAL A 430 16.47 -2.89 10.61
CA VAL A 430 15.79 -1.63 10.25
C VAL A 430 14.72 -1.95 9.22
N VAL A 431 13.45 -1.61 9.53
CA VAL A 431 12.29 -2.01 8.70
C VAL A 431 12.43 -1.59 7.22
N PHE A 432 13.09 -0.47 6.95
CA PHE A 432 13.27 0.05 5.59
C PHE A 432 14.09 -0.87 4.69
N ASP A 433 15.06 -1.61 5.25
CA ASP A 433 15.84 -2.60 4.49
C ASP A 433 14.97 -3.79 4.07
N TYR A 434 13.96 -4.13 4.88
CA TYR A 434 13.00 -5.21 4.64
C TYR A 434 11.86 -4.82 3.68
N VAL A 435 11.87 -3.59 3.18
CA VAL A 435 10.95 -3.09 2.14
C VAL A 435 11.65 -2.37 0.98
N ALA A 436 12.99 -2.40 0.94
CA ALA A 436 13.78 -1.67 -0.05
C ALA A 436 13.63 -2.19 -1.49
N ARG A 437 13.26 -3.46 -1.66
CA ARG A 437 13.03 -4.04 -2.99
C ARG A 437 11.67 -3.58 -3.55
N PRO A 438 11.60 -3.21 -4.84
CA PRO A 438 10.34 -2.84 -5.48
C PRO A 438 9.24 -3.88 -5.24
N GLY A 439 8.04 -3.40 -4.90
CA GLY A 439 6.87 -4.25 -4.63
C GLY A 439 6.80 -4.88 -3.23
N LEU A 440 7.92 -4.97 -2.50
CA LEU A 440 7.96 -5.66 -1.20
C LEU A 440 7.14 -4.93 -0.13
N LEU A 441 7.14 -3.59 -0.14
CA LEU A 441 6.26 -2.81 0.74
C LEU A 441 4.78 -3.13 0.46
N ALA A 442 4.37 -3.14 -0.80
CA ALA A 442 3.00 -3.42 -1.20
C ALA A 442 2.57 -4.85 -0.78
N GLU A 443 3.44 -5.84 -0.99
CA GLU A 443 3.22 -7.23 -0.59
C GLU A 443 2.99 -7.36 0.93
N ARG A 444 3.85 -6.70 1.74
CA ARG A 444 3.72 -6.72 3.20
C ARG A 444 2.49 -5.95 3.69
N ALA A 445 2.24 -4.77 3.12
CA ALA A 445 1.05 -3.99 3.43
C ALA A 445 -0.22 -4.78 3.14
N GLN A 446 -0.27 -5.49 2.00
CA GLN A 446 -1.39 -6.35 1.67
C GLN A 446 -1.63 -7.41 2.75
N ARG A 447 -0.59 -8.09 3.25
CA ARG A 447 -0.74 -9.03 4.37
C ARG A 447 -1.28 -8.40 5.65
N VAL A 448 -0.89 -7.16 5.94
CA VAL A 448 -1.42 -6.40 7.09
C VAL A 448 -2.91 -6.11 6.89
N TRP A 449 -3.30 -5.71 5.69
CA TRP A 449 -4.70 -5.47 5.33
C TRP A 449 -5.54 -6.74 5.39
N ASP A 450 -5.05 -7.84 4.82
CA ASP A 450 -5.70 -9.14 4.88
C ASP A 450 -5.88 -9.59 6.34
N ALA A 451 -4.87 -9.36 7.19
CA ALA A 451 -4.95 -9.71 8.60
C ALA A 451 -5.97 -8.84 9.37
N LEU A 452 -6.18 -7.57 8.99
CA LEU A 452 -7.30 -6.76 9.51
C LEU A 452 -8.65 -7.29 9.04
N GLU A 453 -8.78 -7.58 7.75
CA GLU A 453 -10.04 -8.06 7.16
C GLU A 453 -10.46 -9.40 7.75
N GLN A 454 -9.50 -10.30 7.95
CA GLN A 454 -9.69 -11.59 8.62
C GLN A 454 -9.86 -11.48 10.15
N ARG A 455 -9.81 -10.26 10.70
CA ARG A 455 -9.89 -9.96 12.14
C ARG A 455 -8.82 -10.66 12.99
N VAL A 456 -7.71 -11.04 12.36
CA VAL A 456 -6.51 -11.50 13.07
C VAL A 456 -5.88 -10.33 13.81
N LEU A 457 -5.78 -9.20 13.12
CA LEU A 457 -5.43 -7.92 13.71
C LEU A 457 -6.71 -7.12 13.94
N ARG A 458 -6.72 -6.32 15.01
CA ARG A 458 -7.78 -5.35 15.28
C ARG A 458 -7.28 -3.96 14.93
N PRO A 459 -8.14 -3.06 14.43
CA PRO A 459 -7.80 -1.65 14.35
C PRO A 459 -7.35 -1.14 15.73
N PRO A 460 -6.23 -0.40 15.81
CA PRO A 460 -5.75 0.11 17.08
C PRO A 460 -6.73 1.12 17.67
N LEU A 461 -6.73 1.28 19.00
CA LEU A 461 -7.31 2.48 19.60
C LEU A 461 -6.47 3.69 19.19
N ILE A 462 -7.11 4.73 18.65
CA ILE A 462 -6.44 5.91 18.09
C ILE A 462 -6.71 7.13 18.99
N GLU A 463 -5.65 7.68 19.57
CA GLU A 463 -5.66 8.99 20.24
C GLU A 463 -5.25 10.06 19.21
N ARG A 464 -6.14 11.03 18.99
CA ARG A 464 -6.00 12.06 17.94
C ARG A 464 -5.46 13.35 18.54
N PHE A 465 -4.48 13.94 17.87
CA PHE A 465 -3.97 15.27 18.18
C PHE A 465 -4.01 16.11 16.91
N PRO A 466 -4.34 17.41 16.96
CA PRO A 466 -4.10 18.28 15.81
C PRO A 466 -2.59 18.40 15.55
N LEU A 467 -2.19 18.69 14.31
CA LEU A 467 -0.77 18.75 13.91
C LEU A 467 0.06 19.74 14.75
N ASP A 468 -0.52 20.86 15.16
CA ASP A 468 0.10 21.86 16.03
C ASP A 468 0.32 21.37 17.48
N ALA A 469 -0.35 20.30 17.90
CA ALA A 469 -0.18 19.65 19.19
C ALA A 469 0.83 18.47 19.15
N ALA A 470 1.71 18.41 18.15
CA ALA A 470 2.72 17.35 18.04
C ALA A 470 3.63 17.21 19.27
N ALA A 471 3.97 18.33 19.94
CA ALA A 471 4.69 18.30 21.21
C ALA A 471 3.94 17.49 22.28
N ARG A 472 2.64 17.74 22.45
CA ARG A 472 1.78 17.01 23.40
C ARG A 472 1.64 15.54 23.03
N ALA A 473 1.55 15.21 21.74
CA ALA A 473 1.54 13.81 21.29
C ALA A 473 2.85 13.10 21.64
N HIS A 474 4.00 13.77 21.51
CA HIS A 474 5.29 13.24 21.93
C HIS A 474 5.40 13.06 23.44
N GLU A 475 5.00 14.05 24.25
CA GLU A 475 4.93 13.94 25.71
C GLU A 475 4.09 12.74 26.14
N ARG A 476 2.93 12.58 25.51
CA ARG A 476 2.01 11.47 25.75
C ARG A 476 2.66 10.12 25.43
N LEU A 477 3.36 10.00 24.30
CA LEU A 477 4.07 8.78 23.92
C LEU A 477 5.24 8.47 24.87
N GLU A 478 6.03 9.48 25.24
CA GLU A 478 7.21 9.34 26.10
C GLU A 478 6.84 9.01 27.55
N SER A 479 5.69 9.49 28.04
CA SER A 479 5.17 9.17 29.38
C SER A 479 4.84 7.68 29.57
N ARG A 480 4.78 6.89 28.48
CA ARG A 480 4.34 5.48 28.46
C ARG A 480 2.92 5.28 29.00
N ALA A 481 2.12 6.35 29.08
CA ALA A 481 0.73 6.33 29.55
C ALA A 481 -0.28 6.06 28.43
N SER A 482 0.14 6.18 27.15
CA SER A 482 -0.72 5.88 26.02
C SER A 482 -1.11 4.39 25.98
N MET A 483 -2.35 4.14 25.57
CA MET A 483 -2.85 2.81 25.21
C MET A 483 -3.27 2.87 23.75
N GLY A 484 -2.52 2.20 22.87
CA GLY A 484 -2.78 2.22 21.42
C GLY A 484 -1.86 3.15 20.63
N ALA A 485 -2.35 3.63 19.50
CA ALA A 485 -1.62 4.45 18.55
C ALA A 485 -1.99 5.94 18.69
N LEU A 486 -1.04 6.81 18.38
CA LEU A 486 -1.26 8.25 18.31
C LEU A 486 -1.18 8.68 16.85
N VAL A 487 -2.10 9.55 16.44
CA VAL A 487 -2.08 10.17 15.11
C VAL A 487 -2.19 11.69 15.21
N LEU A 488 -1.51 12.38 14.29
CA LEU A 488 -1.70 13.82 14.06
C LEU A 488 -2.70 14.03 12.92
N ILE A 489 -3.63 14.97 13.12
CA ILE A 489 -4.63 15.38 12.13
C ILE A 489 -4.19 16.73 11.51
N PRO A 490 -3.84 16.76 10.21
CA PRO A 490 -3.19 17.92 9.58
C PRO A 490 -3.99 19.18 9.30
#